data_AF-A0A0M4DFN1-F1
#
_entry.id   AF-A0A0M4DFN1-F1
#
_cell.length_a   1.000
_cell.length_b   1.000
_cell.length_c   1.000
_cell.angle_alpha   90.00
_cell.angle_beta   90.00
_cell.angle_gamma   90.00
#
_symmetry.space_group_name_H-M   'P 1'
#
loop_
_entity.id
_entity.type
_entity.pdbx_description
1 polymer ?
#
loop_
_entity_poly.entity_id
_entity_poly.type
_entity_poly.pdbx_seq_one_letter_code
_entity_poly.pdbx_strand_id
1 'polypeptide(L)' 'MSAFPRESESETLLSASELNARIRELWADGALPEDRRPEYEALVVEWAAAAREDVQRAA' A
#
# COMPACT_ATOMS: atom_id res chain seq x y z
N MET A 1 19.27 28.09 -12.95
CA MET A 1 19.75 26.84 -12.32
C MET A 1 18.57 26.17 -11.66
N SER A 2 18.34 24.92 -12.04
CA SER A 2 17.15 24.10 -11.82
C SER A 2 16.78 23.92 -10.34
N ALA A 3 15.50 24.10 -10.02
CA ALA A 3 14.85 23.23 -9.04
C ALA A 3 14.23 22.11 -9.88
N PHE A 4 14.89 20.95 -9.91
CA PHE A 4 14.35 19.78 -10.60
C PHE A 4 12.95 19.49 -10.01
N PRO A 5 11.93 19.22 -10.85
CA PRO A 5 10.68 18.66 -10.34
C PRO A 5 11.05 17.39 -9.55
N ARG A 6 10.55 17.26 -8.32
CA ARG A 6 10.71 16.03 -7.54
C ARG A 6 10.36 14.90 -8.50
N GLU A 7 11.35 14.01 -8.70
CA GLU A 7 11.23 12.74 -9.41
C GLU A 7 9.77 12.36 -9.41
N SER A 8 9.14 12.37 -10.59
CA SER A 8 7.78 11.92 -10.82
C SER A 8 7.49 10.87 -9.78
N GLU A 9 6.50 11.12 -8.92
CA GLU A 9 5.98 10.19 -7.93
C GLU A 9 5.88 8.86 -8.65
N SER A 10 6.95 8.08 -8.54
CA SER A 10 7.02 6.79 -9.15
C SER A 10 6.16 6.09 -8.15
N GLU A 11 4.87 5.99 -8.49
CA GLU A 11 3.95 4.99 -7.97
C GLU A 11 4.66 3.66 -8.21
N THR A 12 5.65 3.44 -7.37
CA THR A 12 6.47 2.25 -7.26
C THR A 12 5.45 1.33 -6.65
N LEU A 13 4.89 0.48 -7.51
CA LEU A 13 3.93 -0.54 -7.11
C LEU A 13 4.47 -1.19 -5.85
N LEU A 14 3.86 -0.87 -4.71
CA LEU A 14 4.36 -1.29 -3.42
C LEU A 14 4.27 -2.81 -3.36
N SER A 15 5.30 -3.45 -2.81
CA SER A 15 5.25 -4.90 -2.60
C SER A 15 4.11 -5.28 -1.64
N ALA A 16 3.66 -6.54 -1.69
CA ALA A 16 2.65 -7.03 -0.76
C ALA A 16 3.07 -6.82 0.71
N SER A 17 4.36 -6.90 1.02
CA SER A 17 4.88 -6.61 2.36
C SER A 17 4.72 -5.15 2.77
N GLU A 18 5.00 -4.21 1.87
CA GLU A 18 4.90 -2.77 2.14
C GLU A 18 3.44 -2.33 2.29
N LEU A 19 2.57 -2.80 1.41
CA LEU A 19 1.12 -2.56 1.50
C LEU A 19 0.55 -3.10 2.81
N ASN A 20 0.96 -4.31 3.24
CA ASN A 20 0.53 -4.87 4.51
C ASN A 20 1.05 -4.08 5.72
N ALA A 21 2.26 -3.51 5.67
CA ALA A 21 2.76 -2.63 6.72
C ALA A 21 1.90 -1.36 6.83
N ARG A 22 1.57 -0.74 5.71
CA ARG A 22 0.72 0.47 5.67
C ARG A 22 -0.72 0.20 6.11
N ILE A 23 -1.28 -0.96 5.74
CA ILE A 23 -2.56 -1.43 6.27
C ILE A 23 -2.51 -1.52 7.80
N ARG A 24 -1.43 -2.02 8.39
CA ARG A 24 -1.31 -2.13 9.86
C ARG A 24 -1.18 -0.77 10.54
N GLU A 25 -0.50 0.19 9.92
CA GLU A 25 -0.38 1.55 10.44
C GLU A 25 -1.72 2.29 10.51
N LEU A 26 -2.68 1.94 9.64
CA LEU A 26 -4.04 2.50 9.68
C LEU A 26 -4.87 2.07 10.89
N TRP A 27 -4.50 0.97 11.54
CA TRP A 27 -5.22 0.45 12.69
C TRP A 27 -4.70 1.12 13.96
N ALA A 28 -5.50 1.99 14.56
CA ALA A 28 -5.23 2.61 15.84
C ALA A 28 -5.72 1.70 16.98
N ASP A 29 -4.81 1.18 17.81
CA ASP A 29 -5.12 0.35 18.99
C ASP A 29 -6.11 -0.81 18.70
N GLY A 30 -5.99 -1.43 17.52
CA GLY A 30 -6.82 -2.56 17.10
C GLY A 30 -8.19 -2.19 16.50
N ALA A 31 -8.45 -0.90 16.26
CA ALA A 31 -9.62 -0.41 15.53
C ALA A 31 -9.22 0.41 14.30
N LEU A 32 -10.00 0.31 13.24
CA LEU A 32 -9.87 1.15 12.05
C LEU A 32 -10.86 2.33 12.16
N PRO A 33 -10.36 3.58 12.21
CA PRO A 33 -11.22 4.76 12.19
C PRO A 33 -12.11 4.82 10.94
N GLU A 34 -13.36 5.28 11.08
CA GLU A 34 -14.32 5.33 9.96
C GLU A 34 -13.86 6.25 8.82
N ASP A 35 -13.18 7.35 9.15
CA ASP A 35 -12.56 8.28 8.20
C ASP A 35 -11.42 7.63 7.39
N ARG A 36 -10.81 6.58 7.94
CA ARG A 36 -9.71 5.81 7.32
C ARG A 36 -10.18 4.56 6.58
N ARG A 37 -11.46 4.20 6.69
CA ARG A 37 -12.07 3.08 5.97
C ARG A 37 -11.82 3.10 4.45
N PRO A 38 -12.04 4.21 3.70
CA PRO A 38 -11.80 4.21 2.26
C PRO A 38 -10.32 4.00 1.89
N GLU A 39 -9.40 4.52 2.71
CA GLU A 39 -7.95 4.32 2.52
C GLU A 39 -7.55 2.86 2.75
N TYR A 40 -8.09 2.24 3.80
CA TYR A 40 -7.89 0.81 4.07
C TYR A 40 -8.43 -0.07 2.94
N GLU A 41 -9.64 0.20 2.44
CA GLU A 41 -10.25 -0.59 1.37
C GLU A 41 -9.41 -0.54 0.09
N ALA A 42 -8.88 0.63 -0.28
CA ALA A 42 -7.97 0.78 -1.41
C ALA A 42 -6.69 -0.06 -1.23
N LEU A 43 -6.03 0.07 -0.07
CA LEU A 43 -4.79 -0.66 0.22
C LEU A 43 -5.00 -2.17 0.27
N VAL A 44 -6.15 -2.66 0.74
CA VAL A 44 -6.47 -4.10 0.76
C VAL A 44 -6.61 -4.65 -0.66
N VAL A 45 -7.21 -3.88 -1.58
CA VAL A 45 -7.34 -4.29 -2.99
C VAL A 45 -5.97 -4.35 -3.65
N GLU A 46 -5.13 -3.33 -3.46
CA GLU A 46 -3.76 -3.32 -3.98
C GLU A 46 -2.92 -4.46 -3.39
N TRP A 47 -3.02 -4.68 -2.07
CA TRP A 47 -2.33 -5.77 -1.40
C TRP A 47 -2.74 -7.13 -1.95
N ALA A 48 -4.04 -7.34 -2.17
CA ALA A 48 -4.54 -8.60 -2.70
C ALA A 48 -4.04 -8.87 -4.13
N ALA A 49 -3.86 -7.84 -4.95
CA ALA A 49 -3.25 -7.98 -6.26
C ALA A 49 -1.76 -8.37 -6.15
N ALA A 50 -0.97 -7.62 -5.37
CA ALA A 50 0.45 -7.89 -5.17
C ALA A 50 0.72 -9.26 -4.54
N ALA A 51 -0.06 -9.65 -3.52
CA ALA A 51 0.08 -10.93 -2.84
C ALA A 51 -0.19 -12.12 -3.76
N ARG A 52 -1.13 -11.98 -4.71
CA ARG A 52 -1.41 -13.04 -5.70
C ARG A 52 -0.27 -13.23 -6.69
N GLU A 53 0.46 -12.16 -7.04
CA GLU A 53 1.65 -12.25 -7.89
C GLU A 53 2.81 -12.92 -7.14
N ASP A 54 3.00 -12.58 -5.87
CA ASP A 54 4.03 -13.20 -5.02
C ASP A 54 3.78 -14.70 -4.81
N VAL A 55 2.53 -15.11 -4.57
CA VAL A 55 2.16 -16.54 -4.45
C VAL A 55 2.41 -17.30 -5.75
N GLN A 56 2.12 -16.71 -6.91
CA GLN A 56 2.39 -17.35 -8.21
C GLN A 56 3.89 -17.50 -8.49
N ARG A 57 4.73 -16.57 -8.02
CA ARG A 57 6.19 -16.66 -8.16
C ARG A 57 6.82 -17.70 -7.24
N ALA A 58 6.17 -18.05 -6.13
CA ALA A 58 6.69 -18.97 -5.13
C ALA A 58 6.35 -20.45 -5.38
N ALA A 59 5.55 -20.78 -6.40
CA ALA A 59 5.15 -22.13 -6.78
C ALA A 59 6.06 -22.73 -7.86
#